data_AF-A0AAD6DA29-F1
#
_entry.id   AF-A0AAD6DA29-F1
#
_cell.length_a   1.000
_cell.length_b   1.000
_cell.length_c   1.000
_cell.angle_alpha   90.00
_cell.angle_beta   90.00
_cell.angle_gamma   90.00
#
_symmetry.space_group_name_H-M   'P 1'
#
loop_
_entity.id
_entity.type
_entity.pdbx_description
1 polymer ?
#
loop_
_entity_poly.entity_id
_entity_poly.type
_entity_poly.pdbx_seq_one_letter_code
_entity_poly.pdbx_strand_id
1 'polypeptide(L)'
;MSFSNLVSDLAFRDSNADDRGSQISRARSHAGRSYTTSTTATSVSISGDISSQLHAGYSHPLSRSWQAERQLTKEMLIYPLFITDNPDEETPIPSLPNQYRRGINRLVPFLTPLVRKGLRSVILFGVPLHPSAKDALGTSADDPSGPVIQGIRLLRSKFPQLYITTDVCLCEYTSHGHCGILREDGTLDNAQSVDRIADVALAYAVAGAHCVAPSDMNDGRVRGIKLKLIEAGLAHRVLLMSYSAKFSGCLYGPFRDAAGSCPSFGDRRCYQLPPGGRGLARRAIQRDMNEGADIIMVKPASSYLDIIRDAKDLAQDLPVAAYQVSGEFAMIHAGAKAGVFDLKAMAFESTEGILRAGAGIVVSYFVPEFLDWL
;
A
#
# COMPACT_ATOMS: atom_id res chain seq x y z
N MET A 1 -32.07 7.43 5.00
CA MET A 1 -32.28 8.79 4.45
C MET A 1 -31.04 9.14 3.63
N SER A 2 -31.21 9.40 2.33
CA SER A 2 -30.11 9.44 1.35
C SER A 2 -29.32 10.74 1.40
N PHE A 3 -28.00 10.61 1.29
CA PHE A 3 -26.95 11.63 1.35
C PHE A 3 -26.86 12.51 0.08
N SER A 4 -28.01 12.82 -0.55
CA SER A 4 -28.06 13.34 -1.92
C SER A 4 -28.52 14.80 -2.05
N ASN A 5 -28.81 15.51 -0.96
CA ASN A 5 -29.44 16.85 -1.01
C ASN A 5 -28.62 17.98 -0.37
N LEU A 6 -27.29 17.90 -0.30
CA LEU A 6 -26.49 18.94 0.39
C LEU A 6 -25.31 19.52 -0.40
N VAL A 7 -25.36 19.50 -1.73
CA VAL A 7 -24.35 20.15 -2.58
C VAL A 7 -25.03 20.88 -3.74
N SER A 8 -25.77 21.94 -3.41
CA SER A 8 -26.39 22.81 -4.42
C SER A 8 -26.12 24.31 -4.23
N ASP A 9 -25.47 24.73 -3.12
CA ASP A 9 -25.51 26.14 -2.69
C ASP A 9 -24.14 26.84 -2.59
N LEU A 10 -23.16 26.49 -3.44
CA LEU A 10 -21.91 27.25 -3.52
C LEU A 10 -21.55 27.59 -4.98
N ALA A 11 -22.28 28.53 -5.55
CA ALA A 11 -21.86 29.27 -6.74
C ALA A 11 -21.87 30.78 -6.42
N PHE A 12 -20.71 31.33 -6.08
CA PHE A 12 -20.51 32.77 -5.92
C PHE A 12 -20.01 33.39 -7.23
N ARG A 13 -20.88 34.22 -7.82
CA ARG A 13 -20.64 35.52 -8.48
C ARG A 13 -19.39 35.68 -9.37
N ASP A 14 -19.64 35.77 -10.67
CA ASP A 14 -18.83 36.54 -11.62
C ASP A 14 -19.51 37.89 -11.93
N SER A 15 -18.75 38.98 -11.81
CA SER A 15 -19.18 40.34 -12.12
C SER A 15 -18.46 40.85 -13.37
N ASN A 16 -19.24 41.18 -14.40
CA ASN A 16 -18.80 41.94 -15.59
C ASN A 16 -18.32 43.34 -15.22
N ALA A 17 -17.27 43.81 -15.90
CA ALA A 17 -17.14 45.20 -16.36
C ALA A 17 -16.14 45.30 -17.52
N ASP A 18 -16.61 45.86 -18.63
CA ASP A 18 -15.87 46.31 -19.81
C ASP A 18 -14.87 47.44 -19.48
N ASP A 19 -13.77 47.59 -20.26
CA ASP A 19 -13.52 48.86 -20.94
C ASP A 19 -12.54 48.77 -22.13
N ARG A 20 -12.79 49.59 -23.17
CA ARG A 20 -12.04 49.69 -24.43
C ARG A 20 -11.32 51.05 -24.55
N GLY A 21 -10.21 51.07 -25.30
CA GLY A 21 -9.61 52.27 -25.94
C GLY A 21 -8.30 52.75 -25.28
N SER A 22 -7.21 53.08 -25.97
CA SER A 22 -7.07 53.82 -27.23
C SER A 22 -5.68 53.62 -27.87
N GLN A 23 -5.60 53.80 -29.20
CA GLN A 23 -4.38 53.95 -29.99
C GLN A 23 -3.96 55.42 -30.07
N ILE A 24 -2.66 55.76 -30.02
CA ILE A 24 -2.04 56.83 -30.83
C ILE A 24 -0.55 56.51 -31.10
N SER A 25 -0.17 56.64 -32.38
CA SER A 25 1.17 56.58 -32.96
C SER A 25 1.86 57.96 -33.05
N ARG A 26 3.20 58.04 -32.93
CA ARG A 26 4.17 58.55 -33.95
C ARG A 26 5.52 59.03 -33.36
N ALA A 27 6.58 58.45 -33.94
CA ALA A 27 7.92 58.95 -34.26
C ALA A 27 8.41 60.32 -33.72
N ARG A 28 9.66 60.34 -33.21
CA ARG A 28 10.82 60.97 -33.90
C ARG A 28 12.15 60.70 -33.19
N SER A 29 13.17 60.61 -34.04
CA SER A 29 14.60 60.45 -33.79
C SER A 29 15.26 61.63 -33.06
N HIS A 30 16.17 61.34 -32.14
CA HIS A 30 17.44 62.07 -32.02
C HIS A 30 18.51 61.16 -31.39
N ALA A 31 19.46 60.73 -32.23
CA ALA A 31 20.73 60.19 -31.79
C ALA A 31 21.63 61.35 -31.34
N GLY A 32 22.31 61.19 -30.21
CA GLY A 32 23.35 62.09 -29.76
C GLY A 32 23.30 62.39 -28.27
N ARG A 33 23.75 61.45 -27.45
CA ARG A 33 24.44 61.76 -26.19
C ARG A 33 25.20 60.53 -25.70
N SER A 34 26.51 60.68 -25.58
CA SER A 34 27.40 59.79 -24.86
C SER A 34 26.92 59.68 -23.42
N TYR A 35 26.25 58.58 -23.09
CA TYR A 35 26.05 58.19 -21.71
C TYR A 35 27.25 57.33 -21.33
N THR A 36 28.22 57.97 -20.68
CA THR A 36 29.02 57.29 -19.67
C THR A 36 28.02 56.63 -18.73
N THR A 37 27.84 55.32 -18.86
CA THR A 37 27.12 54.52 -17.88
C THR A 37 27.96 54.51 -16.62
N SER A 38 27.79 55.57 -15.84
CA SER A 38 27.99 55.55 -14.40
C SER A 38 27.38 54.26 -13.91
N THR A 39 28.24 53.31 -13.52
CA THR A 39 27.87 52.23 -12.62
C THR A 39 27.59 52.85 -11.26
N THR A 40 26.58 53.70 -11.19
CA THR A 40 25.79 53.87 -9.99
C THR A 40 25.16 52.51 -9.79
N ALA A 41 25.89 51.65 -9.07
CA ALA A 41 25.32 50.53 -8.38
C ALA A 41 24.17 51.15 -7.57
N THR A 42 22.96 51.06 -8.13
CA THR A 42 21.75 51.07 -7.33
C THR A 42 22.01 49.99 -6.31
N SER A 43 22.38 50.40 -5.10
CA SER A 43 22.38 49.55 -3.93
C SER A 43 20.92 49.16 -3.73
N VAL A 44 20.46 48.21 -4.53
CA VAL A 44 19.27 47.45 -4.23
C VAL A 44 19.61 46.87 -2.88
N SER A 45 18.99 47.38 -1.81
CA SER A 45 19.01 46.70 -0.54
C SER A 45 18.51 45.30 -0.86
N ILE A 46 19.40 44.31 -0.80
CA ILE A 46 19.02 42.91 -0.98
C ILE A 46 18.21 42.59 0.27
N SER A 47 16.91 42.91 0.23
CA SER A 47 15.96 42.68 1.30
C SER A 47 15.57 41.21 1.22
N GLY A 48 16.45 40.36 1.73
CA GLY A 48 16.22 38.92 1.83
C GLY A 48 17.45 38.25 2.42
N ASP A 49 17.32 37.68 3.61
CA ASP A 49 18.35 36.82 4.19
C ASP A 49 18.58 35.63 3.25
N ILE A 50 19.84 35.32 2.95
CA ILE A 50 20.26 34.19 2.10
C ILE A 50 19.64 32.88 2.64
N SER A 51 19.54 32.75 3.96
CA SER A 51 18.94 31.57 4.61
C SER A 51 17.47 31.32 4.20
N SER A 52 16.76 32.36 3.75
CA SER A 52 15.36 32.28 3.31
C SER A 52 15.19 31.88 1.84
N GLN A 53 16.27 31.80 1.05
CA GLN A 53 16.19 31.64 -0.40
C GLN A 53 16.16 30.18 -0.84
N LEU A 54 14.96 29.59 -0.93
CA LEU A 54 14.79 28.18 -1.31
C LEU A 54 14.28 27.95 -2.75
N HIS A 55 13.68 28.96 -3.38
CA HIS A 55 12.97 28.83 -4.67
C HIS A 55 13.81 28.25 -5.80
N ALA A 56 15.11 28.53 -5.83
CA ALA A 56 16.02 28.01 -6.85
C ALA A 56 16.02 26.47 -6.88
N GLY A 57 15.92 25.81 -5.71
CA GLY A 57 15.97 24.35 -5.57
C GLY A 57 14.80 23.61 -6.24
N TYR A 58 13.66 24.27 -6.47
CA TYR A 58 12.43 23.66 -7.02
C TYR A 58 11.79 24.46 -8.17
N SER A 59 12.52 25.42 -8.74
CA SER A 59 12.06 26.28 -9.83
C SER A 59 11.85 25.55 -11.15
N HIS A 60 12.62 24.50 -11.44
CA HIS A 60 12.56 23.74 -12.70
C HIS A 60 11.95 22.35 -12.48
N PRO A 61 11.19 21.76 -13.44
CA PRO A 61 10.65 20.40 -13.30
C PRO A 61 11.68 19.37 -12.85
N LEU A 62 12.86 19.34 -13.49
CA LEU A 62 13.95 18.45 -13.11
C LEU A 62 14.49 18.73 -11.69
N SER A 63 14.59 19.99 -11.28
CA SER A 63 15.11 20.32 -9.95
C SER A 63 14.14 19.89 -8.86
N ARG A 64 12.82 19.91 -9.11
CA ARG A 64 11.80 19.31 -8.23
C ARG A 64 12.01 17.80 -8.08
N SER A 65 12.24 17.09 -9.18
CA SER A 65 12.49 15.64 -9.16
C SER A 65 13.76 15.26 -8.40
N TRP A 66 14.79 16.12 -8.41
CA TRP A 66 16.03 15.90 -7.65
C TRP A 66 15.86 16.04 -6.13
N GLN A 67 14.81 16.71 -5.65
CA GLN A 67 14.53 16.82 -4.21
C GLN A 67 14.03 15.50 -3.61
N ALA A 68 13.57 14.57 -4.42
CA ALA A 68 13.10 13.27 -3.94
C ALA A 68 14.30 12.37 -3.60
N GLU A 69 14.40 11.95 -2.33
CA GLU A 69 15.39 10.96 -1.88
C GLU A 69 15.21 9.59 -2.57
N ARG A 70 13.98 9.30 -3.02
CA ARG A 70 13.61 8.10 -3.77
C ARG A 70 12.52 8.42 -4.78
N GLN A 71 12.71 7.97 -6.01
CA GLN A 71 11.71 8.05 -7.08
C GLN A 71 10.95 6.72 -7.20
N LEU A 72 9.66 6.80 -7.54
CA LEU A 72 8.82 5.62 -7.75
C LEU A 72 9.25 4.87 -9.01
N THR A 73 9.38 3.55 -8.90
CA THR A 73 9.69 2.64 -10.02
C THR A 73 8.75 1.44 -9.98
N LYS A 74 8.61 0.73 -11.11
CA LYS A 74 7.70 -0.42 -11.24
C LYS A 74 8.06 -1.57 -10.29
N GLU A 75 9.36 -1.75 -10.03
CA GLU A 75 9.92 -2.78 -9.17
C GLU A 75 9.50 -2.63 -7.69
N MET A 76 9.12 -1.42 -7.26
CA MET A 76 8.68 -1.15 -5.89
C MET A 76 7.25 -1.62 -5.62
N LEU A 77 6.49 -1.95 -6.67
CA LEU A 77 5.06 -2.21 -6.60
C LEU A 77 4.75 -3.69 -6.39
N ILE A 78 3.90 -3.99 -5.40
CA ILE A 78 3.32 -5.31 -5.15
C ILE A 78 1.82 -5.25 -5.34
N TYR A 79 1.29 -6.08 -6.25
CA TYR A 79 -0.15 -6.07 -6.56
C TYR A 79 -0.94 -7.13 -5.76
N PRO A 80 -1.97 -6.75 -4.98
CA PRO A 80 -2.86 -7.69 -4.30
C PRO A 80 -3.74 -8.51 -5.26
N LEU A 81 -3.87 -9.81 -5.02
CA LEU A 81 -4.75 -10.72 -5.74
C LEU A 81 -5.67 -11.49 -4.80
N PHE A 82 -6.97 -11.50 -5.07
CA PHE A 82 -7.97 -12.29 -4.33
C PHE A 82 -8.31 -13.55 -5.12
N ILE A 83 -7.90 -14.71 -4.62
CA ILE A 83 -8.02 -16.00 -5.31
C ILE A 83 -9.08 -16.85 -4.63
N THR A 84 -10.09 -17.30 -5.38
CA THR A 84 -11.17 -18.14 -4.85
C THR A 84 -10.99 -19.62 -5.20
N ASP A 85 -11.77 -20.46 -4.52
CA ASP A 85 -11.83 -21.91 -4.73
C ASP A 85 -12.73 -22.32 -5.92
N ASN A 86 -13.47 -21.38 -6.53
CA ASN A 86 -14.15 -21.60 -7.80
C ASN A 86 -13.20 -21.26 -8.97
N PRO A 87 -12.72 -22.26 -9.75
CA PRO A 87 -11.66 -22.05 -10.74
C PRO A 87 -11.95 -21.00 -11.81
N ASP A 88 -13.22 -20.81 -12.17
CA ASP A 88 -13.63 -19.93 -13.27
C ASP A 88 -14.23 -18.59 -12.82
N GLU A 89 -14.28 -18.33 -11.50
CA GLU A 89 -14.87 -17.11 -10.94
C GLU A 89 -14.16 -15.84 -11.42
N GLU A 90 -14.94 -14.81 -11.68
CA GLU A 90 -14.49 -13.46 -12.01
C GLU A 90 -15.53 -12.46 -11.50
N THR A 91 -15.57 -12.29 -10.17
CA THR A 91 -16.60 -11.48 -9.51
C THR A 91 -16.02 -10.10 -9.17
N PRO A 92 -16.59 -8.99 -9.66
CA PRO A 92 -16.16 -7.65 -9.26
C PRO A 92 -16.43 -7.44 -7.76
N ILE A 93 -15.58 -6.66 -7.10
CA ILE A 93 -15.74 -6.27 -5.69
C ILE A 93 -16.27 -4.83 -5.66
N PRO A 94 -17.58 -4.59 -5.42
CA PRO A 94 -18.16 -3.26 -5.62
C PRO A 94 -17.56 -2.16 -4.74
N SER A 95 -17.14 -2.50 -3.52
CA SER A 95 -16.53 -1.56 -2.58
C SER A 95 -15.05 -1.27 -2.91
N LEU A 96 -14.43 -2.04 -3.80
CA LEU A 96 -13.03 -1.92 -4.18
C LEU A 96 -12.93 -1.78 -5.72
N PRO A 97 -13.03 -0.54 -6.25
CA PRO A 97 -13.14 -0.27 -7.68
C PRO A 97 -12.10 -1.00 -8.53
N ASN A 98 -12.54 -1.55 -9.67
CA ASN A 98 -11.70 -2.27 -10.65
C ASN A 98 -11.01 -3.55 -10.11
N GLN A 99 -11.30 -3.98 -8.88
CA GLN A 99 -10.76 -5.22 -8.31
C GLN A 99 -11.78 -6.35 -8.37
N TYR A 100 -11.27 -7.58 -8.48
CA TYR A 100 -12.07 -8.78 -8.67
C TYR A 100 -11.58 -9.90 -7.76
N ARG A 101 -12.52 -10.73 -7.30
CA ARG A 101 -12.23 -12.09 -6.86
C ARG A 101 -12.11 -12.99 -8.07
N ARG A 102 -11.03 -13.77 -8.15
CA ARG A 102 -10.68 -14.54 -9.35
C ARG A 102 -10.41 -15.99 -9.02
N GLY A 103 -10.96 -16.87 -9.83
CA GLY A 103 -10.57 -18.27 -9.85
C GLY A 103 -9.21 -18.49 -10.51
N ILE A 104 -8.61 -19.65 -10.25
CA ILE A 104 -7.28 -20.02 -10.72
C ILE A 104 -7.14 -19.94 -12.26
N ASN A 105 -8.20 -20.28 -13.01
CA ASN A 105 -8.20 -20.27 -14.48
C ASN A 105 -8.17 -18.84 -15.06
N ARG A 106 -8.57 -17.84 -14.26
CA ARG A 106 -8.60 -16.42 -14.68
C ARG A 106 -7.28 -15.69 -14.40
N LEU A 107 -6.40 -16.24 -13.55
CA LEU A 107 -5.18 -15.55 -13.14
C LEU A 107 -4.19 -15.32 -14.30
N VAL A 108 -3.93 -16.34 -15.12
CA VAL A 108 -2.91 -16.24 -16.18
C VAL A 108 -3.33 -15.24 -17.28
N PRO A 109 -4.56 -15.30 -17.84
CA PRO A 109 -5.02 -14.30 -18.79
C PRO A 109 -4.96 -12.87 -18.22
N PHE A 110 -5.35 -12.70 -16.96
CA PHE A 110 -5.37 -11.41 -16.28
C PHE A 110 -3.97 -10.83 -16.02
N LEU A 111 -3.04 -11.65 -15.54
CA LEU A 111 -1.68 -11.20 -15.19
C LEU A 111 -0.75 -11.06 -16.41
N THR A 112 -0.99 -11.80 -17.49
CA THR A 112 -0.15 -11.73 -18.70
C THR A 112 0.09 -10.29 -19.19
N PRO A 113 -0.93 -9.44 -19.40
CA PRO A 113 -0.69 -8.05 -19.81
C PRO A 113 0.06 -7.24 -18.74
N LEU A 114 -0.21 -7.45 -17.45
CA LEU A 114 0.47 -6.71 -16.37
C LEU A 114 1.96 -7.07 -16.28
N VAL A 115 2.29 -8.36 -16.40
CA VAL A 115 3.68 -8.83 -16.45
C VAL A 115 4.42 -8.24 -17.64
N ARG A 116 3.78 -8.17 -18.82
CA ARG A 116 4.37 -7.50 -20.01
C ARG A 116 4.62 -6.00 -19.78
N LYS A 117 3.78 -5.33 -18.99
CA LYS A 117 3.95 -3.92 -18.60
C LYS A 117 4.99 -3.71 -17.49
N GLY A 118 5.56 -4.78 -16.94
CA GLY A 118 6.62 -4.72 -15.94
C GLY A 118 6.20 -5.08 -14.52
N LEU A 119 5.04 -5.72 -14.29
CA LEU A 119 4.68 -6.23 -12.96
C LEU A 119 5.73 -7.22 -12.48
N ARG A 120 6.36 -6.94 -11.32
CA ARG A 120 7.40 -7.78 -10.75
C ARG A 120 6.97 -8.58 -9.53
N SER A 121 5.94 -8.16 -8.81
CA SER A 121 5.52 -8.80 -7.56
C SER A 121 4.02 -8.79 -7.35
N VAL A 122 3.49 -9.88 -6.79
CA VAL A 122 2.10 -10.00 -6.36
C VAL A 122 2.04 -10.45 -4.90
N ILE A 123 0.96 -10.10 -4.21
CA ILE A 123 0.62 -10.66 -2.90
C ILE A 123 -0.73 -11.39 -2.97
N LEU A 124 -0.72 -12.67 -2.63
CA LEU A 124 -1.89 -13.55 -2.74
C LEU A 124 -2.72 -13.56 -1.46
N PHE A 125 -4.03 -13.42 -1.61
CA PHE A 125 -5.04 -13.60 -0.57
C PHE A 125 -6.01 -14.70 -1.01
N GLY A 126 -6.11 -15.77 -0.23
CA GLY A 126 -7.08 -16.84 -0.48
C GLY A 126 -8.46 -16.44 0.03
N VAL A 127 -9.49 -16.69 -0.76
CA VAL A 127 -10.89 -16.39 -0.44
C VAL A 127 -11.72 -17.64 -0.70
N PRO A 128 -11.60 -18.67 0.16
CA PRO A 128 -12.42 -19.86 0.01
C PRO A 128 -13.89 -19.53 0.26
N LEU A 129 -14.75 -19.87 -0.70
CA LEU A 129 -16.19 -19.61 -0.65
C LEU A 129 -16.99 -20.86 -0.31
N HIS A 130 -16.40 -22.05 -0.42
CA HIS A 130 -17.07 -23.29 -0.08
C HIS A 130 -17.49 -23.28 1.40
N PRO A 131 -18.75 -23.61 1.75
CA PRO A 131 -19.25 -23.49 3.12
C PRO A 131 -18.46 -24.29 4.16
N SER A 132 -17.90 -25.43 3.77
CA SER A 132 -17.09 -26.28 4.65
C SER A 132 -15.62 -25.88 4.73
N ALA A 133 -15.19 -24.83 4.03
CA ALA A 133 -13.79 -24.43 4.01
C ALA A 133 -13.37 -23.71 5.30
N LYS A 134 -14.32 -23.22 6.11
CA LYS A 134 -14.02 -22.47 7.34
C LYS A 134 -14.32 -23.26 8.58
N ASP A 135 -13.35 -23.33 9.50
CA ASP A 135 -13.49 -23.96 10.82
C ASP A 135 -12.83 -23.10 11.91
N ALA A 136 -12.80 -23.57 13.16
CA ALA A 136 -12.24 -22.77 14.26
C ALA A 136 -10.70 -22.67 14.22
N LEU A 137 -10.02 -23.52 13.44
CA LEU A 137 -8.54 -23.62 13.41
C LEU A 137 -7.93 -23.06 12.12
N GLY A 138 -8.77 -22.67 11.16
CA GLY A 138 -8.35 -22.26 9.83
C GLY A 138 -7.67 -23.39 9.07
N THR A 139 -8.18 -24.62 9.16
CA THR A 139 -7.53 -25.82 8.57
C THR A 139 -7.27 -25.67 7.07
N SER A 140 -8.14 -24.97 6.33
CA SER A 140 -7.97 -24.76 4.89
C SER A 140 -6.89 -23.74 4.50
N ALA A 141 -6.29 -23.02 5.46
CA ALA A 141 -5.29 -21.99 5.19
C ALA A 141 -4.06 -22.52 4.43
N ASP A 142 -3.68 -23.77 4.66
CA ASP A 142 -2.56 -24.45 4.01
C ASP A 142 -2.97 -25.71 3.25
N ASP A 143 -4.26 -25.81 2.88
CA ASP A 143 -4.74 -26.90 2.04
C ASP A 143 -3.95 -26.92 0.71
N PRO A 144 -3.26 -28.03 0.37
CA PRO A 144 -2.53 -28.16 -0.88
C PRO A 144 -3.41 -28.00 -2.13
N SER A 145 -4.73 -28.18 -1.99
CA SER A 145 -5.75 -27.94 -3.02
C SER A 145 -6.40 -26.55 -2.93
N GLY A 146 -6.10 -25.80 -1.86
CA GLY A 146 -6.62 -24.47 -1.61
C GLY A 146 -6.11 -23.39 -2.58
N PRO A 147 -6.83 -22.25 -2.66
CA PRO A 147 -6.61 -21.24 -3.68
C PRO A 147 -5.20 -20.63 -3.68
N VAL A 148 -4.60 -20.42 -2.50
CA VAL A 148 -3.26 -19.82 -2.40
C VAL A 148 -2.20 -20.77 -2.93
N ILE A 149 -2.17 -22.03 -2.47
CA ILE A 149 -1.15 -22.99 -2.89
C ILE A 149 -1.27 -23.33 -4.39
N GLN A 150 -2.49 -23.49 -4.90
CA GLN A 150 -2.73 -23.63 -6.33
C GLN A 150 -2.25 -22.39 -7.11
N GLY A 151 -2.54 -21.19 -6.59
CA GLY A 151 -2.05 -19.92 -7.11
C GLY A 151 -0.53 -19.86 -7.20
N ILE A 152 0.18 -20.19 -6.11
CA ILE A 152 1.66 -20.23 -6.07
C ILE A 152 2.18 -21.14 -7.18
N ARG A 153 1.74 -22.40 -7.22
CA ARG A 153 2.22 -23.40 -8.19
C ARG A 153 1.99 -22.97 -9.63
N LEU A 154 0.79 -22.44 -9.93
CA LEU A 154 0.46 -21.93 -11.25
C LEU A 154 1.36 -20.77 -11.65
N LEU A 155 1.52 -19.76 -10.78
CA LEU A 155 2.29 -18.57 -11.08
C LEU A 155 3.80 -18.85 -11.18
N ARG A 156 4.34 -19.76 -10.35
CA ARG A 156 5.72 -20.25 -10.49
C ARG A 156 5.96 -20.90 -11.85
N SER A 157 4.99 -21.67 -12.35
CA SER A 157 5.09 -22.33 -13.66
C SER A 157 4.96 -21.33 -14.83
N LYS A 158 3.97 -20.43 -14.77
CA LYS A 158 3.60 -19.57 -15.90
C LYS A 158 4.38 -18.26 -15.96
N PHE A 159 4.82 -17.75 -14.82
CA PHE A 159 5.60 -16.51 -14.71
C PHE A 159 6.83 -16.72 -13.80
N PRO A 160 7.87 -17.45 -14.23
CA PRO A 160 9.00 -17.81 -13.37
C PRO A 160 9.77 -16.63 -12.76
N GLN A 161 9.70 -15.44 -13.38
CA GLN A 161 10.32 -14.21 -12.91
C GLN A 161 9.42 -13.35 -12.01
N LEU A 162 8.13 -13.72 -11.86
CA LEU A 162 7.21 -13.02 -10.98
C LEU A 162 7.53 -13.39 -9.53
N TYR A 163 7.77 -12.37 -8.71
CA TYR A 163 7.98 -12.53 -7.28
C TYR A 163 6.62 -12.76 -6.61
N ILE A 164 6.54 -13.80 -5.79
CA ILE A 164 5.26 -14.27 -5.22
C ILE A 164 5.34 -14.10 -3.71
N THR A 165 4.56 -13.15 -3.22
CA THR A 165 4.32 -12.91 -1.81
C THR A 165 2.97 -13.54 -1.44
N THR A 166 2.86 -14.11 -0.24
CA THR A 166 1.60 -14.65 0.27
C THR A 166 1.28 -14.02 1.60
N ASP A 167 0.04 -13.55 1.78
CA ASP A 167 -0.44 -13.19 3.12
C ASP A 167 -0.51 -14.46 3.99
N VAL A 168 -0.04 -14.36 5.24
CA VAL A 168 -0.17 -15.43 6.23
C VAL A 168 -1.06 -14.93 7.36
N CYS A 169 -2.26 -15.48 7.43
CA CYS A 169 -3.28 -15.16 8.42
C CYS A 169 -4.34 -16.26 8.44
N LEU A 170 -5.17 -16.31 9.48
CA LEU A 170 -6.29 -17.27 9.58
C LEU A 170 -7.67 -16.63 9.36
N CYS A 171 -7.78 -15.31 9.17
CA CYS A 171 -9.09 -14.65 9.16
C CYS A 171 -9.97 -14.99 7.96
N GLU A 172 -9.38 -15.36 6.83
CA GLU A 172 -10.10 -15.83 5.64
C GLU A 172 -10.60 -17.27 5.80
N TYR A 173 -9.98 -18.03 6.71
CA TYR A 173 -10.16 -19.48 6.85
C TYR A 173 -10.88 -19.87 8.15
N THR A 174 -11.04 -18.95 9.09
CA THR A 174 -11.72 -19.23 10.35
C THR A 174 -13.22 -18.97 10.28
N SER A 175 -14.03 -19.80 10.94
CA SER A 175 -15.48 -19.64 11.02
C SER A 175 -15.91 -18.37 11.77
N HIS A 176 -15.04 -17.86 12.64
CA HIS A 176 -15.26 -16.62 13.41
C HIS A 176 -14.59 -15.38 12.80
N GLY A 177 -13.77 -15.52 11.75
CA GLY A 177 -13.14 -14.39 11.05
C GLY A 177 -12.07 -13.62 11.84
N HIS A 178 -11.52 -14.22 12.91
CA HIS A 178 -10.39 -13.65 13.68
C HIS A 178 -9.06 -14.12 13.10
N CYS A 179 -7.99 -13.38 13.39
CA CYS A 179 -6.67 -13.64 12.80
C CYS A 179 -5.90 -14.80 13.44
N GLY A 180 -6.46 -15.49 14.43
CA GLY A 180 -5.85 -16.62 15.13
C GLY A 180 -6.89 -17.52 15.79
N ILE A 181 -6.41 -18.54 16.49
CA ILE A 181 -7.21 -19.51 17.25
C ILE A 181 -7.71 -18.84 18.54
N LEU A 182 -8.96 -19.11 18.92
CA LEU A 182 -9.58 -18.54 20.11
C LEU A 182 -9.66 -19.55 21.24
N ARG A 183 -9.55 -19.06 22.48
CA ARG A 183 -9.89 -19.79 23.71
C ARG A 183 -11.41 -19.89 23.86
N GLU A 184 -11.85 -20.69 24.82
CA GLU A 184 -13.28 -20.84 25.17
C GLU A 184 -13.95 -19.51 25.56
N ASP A 185 -13.19 -18.57 26.15
CA ASP A 185 -13.67 -17.23 26.52
C ASP A 185 -13.71 -16.23 25.33
N GLY A 186 -13.37 -16.68 24.12
CA GLY A 186 -13.33 -15.88 22.91
C GLY A 186 -12.08 -15.00 22.76
N THR A 187 -11.14 -15.05 23.71
CA THR A 187 -9.85 -14.36 23.58
C THR A 187 -8.89 -15.12 22.69
N LEU A 188 -7.88 -14.42 22.15
CA LEU A 188 -6.88 -15.03 21.26
C LEU A 188 -5.95 -15.97 22.05
N ASP A 189 -5.87 -17.23 21.63
CA ASP A 189 -4.82 -18.15 22.09
C ASP A 189 -3.56 -17.91 21.27
N ASN A 190 -2.69 -17.03 21.78
CA ASN A 190 -1.49 -16.60 21.07
C ASN A 190 -0.53 -17.76 20.76
N ALA A 191 -0.36 -18.72 21.67
CA ALA A 191 0.60 -19.81 21.48
C ALA A 191 0.15 -20.73 20.33
N GLN A 192 -1.09 -21.22 20.40
CA GLN A 192 -1.67 -22.06 19.34
C GLN A 192 -1.76 -21.29 18.01
N SER A 193 -2.09 -20.00 18.05
CA SER A 193 -2.14 -19.15 16.86
C SER A 193 -0.78 -19.03 16.19
N VAL A 194 0.29 -18.78 16.95
CA VAL A 194 1.66 -18.67 16.40
C VAL A 194 2.10 -19.97 15.76
N ASP A 195 1.85 -21.12 16.40
CA ASP A 195 2.22 -22.42 15.85
C ASP A 195 1.49 -22.69 14.53
N ARG A 196 0.17 -22.44 14.49
CA ARG A 196 -0.66 -22.61 13.30
C ARG A 196 -0.25 -21.67 12.18
N ILE A 197 0.01 -20.39 12.47
CA ILE A 197 0.47 -19.39 11.50
C ILE A 197 1.83 -19.79 10.91
N ALA A 198 2.73 -20.35 11.72
CA ALA A 198 4.01 -20.85 11.26
C ALA A 198 3.88 -22.07 10.35
N ASP A 199 2.92 -22.98 10.61
CA ASP A 199 2.59 -24.08 9.69
C ASP A 199 2.11 -23.57 8.32
N VAL A 200 1.21 -22.58 8.32
CA VAL A 200 0.72 -21.98 7.07
C VAL A 200 1.85 -21.34 6.28
N ALA A 201 2.70 -20.55 6.94
CA ALA A 201 3.86 -19.93 6.30
C ALA A 201 4.80 -20.99 5.69
N LEU A 202 5.07 -22.07 6.42
CA LEU A 202 5.90 -23.17 5.94
C LEU A 202 5.28 -23.85 4.71
N ALA A 203 3.96 -24.12 4.73
CA ALA A 203 3.27 -24.74 3.60
C ALA A 203 3.33 -23.88 2.32
N TYR A 204 3.14 -22.57 2.44
CA TYR A 204 3.29 -21.65 1.30
C TYR A 204 4.74 -21.60 0.80
N ALA A 205 5.72 -21.58 1.70
CA ALA A 205 7.13 -21.65 1.36
C ALA A 205 7.48 -22.95 0.60
N VAL A 206 7.00 -24.11 1.07
CA VAL A 206 7.17 -25.41 0.40
C VAL A 206 6.47 -25.43 -0.97
N ALA A 207 5.31 -24.79 -1.10
CA ALA A 207 4.61 -24.66 -2.38
C ALA A 207 5.37 -23.78 -3.40
N GLY A 208 6.33 -22.96 -2.94
CA GLY A 208 7.20 -22.15 -3.78
C GLY A 208 6.96 -20.64 -3.68
N ALA A 209 6.33 -20.14 -2.62
CA ALA A 209 6.28 -18.70 -2.34
C ALA A 209 7.71 -18.17 -2.12
N HIS A 210 8.01 -17.00 -2.68
CA HIS A 210 9.30 -16.33 -2.49
C HIS A 210 9.33 -15.52 -1.19
N CYS A 211 8.16 -15.05 -0.77
CA CYS A 211 7.97 -14.25 0.44
C CYS A 211 6.69 -14.68 1.16
N VAL A 212 6.78 -14.80 2.48
CA VAL A 212 5.63 -14.99 3.37
C VAL A 212 5.45 -13.73 4.20
N ALA A 213 4.22 -13.22 4.26
CA ALA A 213 3.92 -11.92 4.85
C ALA A 213 2.86 -12.05 5.96
N PRO A 214 3.27 -12.36 7.22
CA PRO A 214 2.34 -12.57 8.32
C PRO A 214 1.62 -11.29 8.74
N SER A 215 0.30 -11.29 8.61
CA SER A 215 -0.55 -10.12 8.86
C SER A 215 -1.44 -10.23 10.11
N ASP A 216 -1.27 -11.30 10.87
CA ASP A 216 -2.11 -11.71 12.00
C ASP A 216 -1.96 -10.85 13.27
N MET A 217 -0.78 -10.24 13.47
CA MET A 217 -0.41 -9.44 14.66
C MET A 217 -0.30 -10.21 15.99
N ASN A 218 -0.18 -11.55 15.97
CA ASN A 218 0.14 -12.31 17.18
C ASN A 218 1.56 -11.98 17.69
N ASP A 219 1.74 -12.03 19.01
CA ASP A 219 3.04 -11.78 19.62
C ASP A 219 3.97 -12.98 19.38
N GLY A 220 5.17 -12.73 18.83
CA GLY A 220 6.18 -13.77 18.59
C GLY A 220 6.02 -14.58 17.31
N ARG A 221 5.03 -14.27 16.44
CA ARG A 221 4.81 -15.06 15.20
C ARG A 221 5.99 -15.03 14.24
N VAL A 222 6.75 -13.91 14.19
CA VAL A 222 7.89 -13.78 13.27
C VAL A 222 8.96 -14.77 13.67
N ARG A 223 9.26 -14.89 14.97
CA ARG A 223 10.17 -15.91 15.51
C ARG A 223 9.68 -17.32 15.18
N GLY A 224 8.39 -17.60 15.42
CA GLY A 224 7.80 -18.90 15.12
C GLY A 224 7.98 -19.31 13.65
N ILE A 225 7.64 -18.41 12.72
CA ILE A 225 7.81 -18.62 11.28
C ILE A 225 9.29 -18.78 10.92
N LYS A 226 10.17 -17.88 11.38
CA LYS A 226 11.60 -17.93 11.02
C LYS A 226 12.25 -19.23 11.48
N LEU A 227 11.92 -19.71 12.69
CA LEU A 227 12.42 -21.00 13.19
C LEU A 227 11.95 -22.18 12.33
N LYS A 228 10.67 -22.24 11.94
CA LYS A 228 10.18 -23.30 11.03
C LYS A 228 10.85 -23.24 9.65
N LEU A 229 11.08 -22.05 9.11
CA LEU A 229 11.81 -21.89 7.86
C LEU A 229 13.28 -22.34 7.99
N ILE A 230 13.93 -22.12 9.14
CA ILE A 230 15.30 -22.61 9.40
C ILE A 230 15.29 -24.14 9.46
N GLU A 231 14.40 -24.73 10.25
CA GLU A 231 14.29 -26.18 10.44
C GLU A 231 14.02 -26.90 9.12
N ALA A 232 13.15 -26.34 8.27
CA ALA A 232 12.86 -26.89 6.94
C ALA A 232 13.95 -26.59 5.88
N GLY A 233 15.03 -25.89 6.24
CA GLY A 233 16.09 -25.51 5.31
C GLY A 233 15.65 -24.51 4.25
N LEU A 234 14.61 -23.70 4.51
CA LEU A 234 14.04 -22.73 3.58
C LEU A 234 14.43 -21.28 3.87
N ALA A 235 14.95 -20.99 5.07
CA ALA A 235 15.25 -19.62 5.52
C ALA A 235 16.25 -18.86 4.63
N HIS A 236 17.08 -19.56 3.85
CA HIS A 236 18.04 -18.93 2.93
C HIS A 236 17.41 -18.44 1.61
N ARG A 237 16.15 -18.82 1.33
CA ARG A 237 15.47 -18.55 0.05
C ARG A 237 14.09 -17.91 0.18
N VAL A 238 13.47 -17.97 1.36
CA VAL A 238 12.15 -17.40 1.61
C VAL A 238 12.29 -16.14 2.46
N LEU A 239 11.78 -15.04 1.94
CA LEU A 239 11.76 -13.74 2.60
C LEU A 239 10.60 -13.67 3.60
N LEU A 240 10.83 -13.07 4.77
CA LEU A 240 9.83 -12.83 5.80
C LEU A 240 9.47 -11.34 5.88
N MET A 241 8.32 -10.97 5.30
CA MET A 241 7.82 -9.58 5.26
C MET A 241 6.77 -9.36 6.34
N SER A 242 7.20 -8.88 7.50
CA SER A 242 6.31 -8.76 8.65
C SER A 242 5.42 -7.54 8.56
N TYR A 243 4.11 -7.71 8.75
CA TYR A 243 3.21 -6.60 9.06
C TYR A 243 3.43 -6.14 10.51
N SER A 244 4.60 -5.56 10.79
CA SER A 244 5.02 -5.23 12.16
C SER A 244 4.17 -4.15 12.81
N ALA A 245 3.74 -3.16 12.03
CA ALA A 245 2.89 -2.08 12.50
C ALA A 245 1.57 -2.08 11.72
N LYS A 246 0.69 -3.03 12.05
CA LYS A 246 -0.68 -3.10 11.53
C LYS A 246 -1.67 -2.58 12.55
N PHE A 247 -2.31 -1.47 12.22
CA PHE A 247 -3.26 -0.78 13.10
C PHE A 247 -4.69 -1.28 12.90
N SER A 248 -5.48 -1.23 13.96
CA SER A 248 -6.95 -1.32 13.90
C SER A 248 -7.52 -0.01 13.36
N GLY A 249 -8.64 -0.06 12.65
CA GLY A 249 -9.26 1.14 12.08
C GLY A 249 -10.34 0.85 11.05
N CYS A 250 -10.88 1.90 10.46
CA CYS A 250 -11.99 1.86 9.50
C CYS A 250 -11.57 1.66 8.04
N LEU A 251 -10.28 1.73 7.71
CA LEU A 251 -9.78 1.69 6.33
C LEU A 251 -9.72 0.28 5.71
N TYR A 252 -10.29 -0.73 6.37
CA TYR A 252 -10.30 -2.13 5.89
C TYR A 252 -11.63 -2.61 5.34
N GLY A 253 -12.67 -1.76 5.33
CA GLY A 253 -14.02 -2.15 4.91
C GLY A 253 -14.03 -2.91 3.57
N PRO A 254 -13.55 -2.30 2.47
CA PRO A 254 -13.59 -2.96 1.17
C PRO A 254 -12.74 -4.24 1.07
N PHE A 255 -11.66 -4.36 1.84
CA PHE A 255 -10.89 -5.61 1.91
C PHE A 255 -11.69 -6.72 2.58
N ARG A 256 -12.49 -6.41 3.62
CA ARG A 256 -13.33 -7.43 4.29
C ARG A 256 -14.40 -7.97 3.36
N ASP A 257 -14.96 -7.13 2.48
CA ASP A 257 -15.87 -7.57 1.42
C ASP A 257 -15.15 -8.45 0.40
N ALA A 258 -13.94 -8.04 -0.02
CA ALA A 258 -13.11 -8.78 -0.96
C ALA A 258 -12.70 -10.17 -0.45
N ALA A 259 -12.28 -10.26 0.81
CA ALA A 259 -11.73 -11.47 1.42
C ALA A 259 -12.76 -12.31 2.18
N GLY A 260 -14.01 -11.84 2.30
CA GLY A 260 -15.05 -12.52 3.09
C GLY A 260 -14.62 -12.75 4.54
N SER A 261 -13.88 -11.80 5.12
CA SER A 261 -13.19 -11.94 6.41
C SER A 261 -13.70 -10.96 7.47
N CYS A 262 -14.98 -10.59 7.43
CA CYS A 262 -15.59 -9.81 8.51
C CYS A 262 -15.64 -10.66 9.79
N PRO A 263 -15.18 -10.17 10.96
CA PRO A 263 -15.31 -10.91 12.21
C PRO A 263 -16.77 -11.21 12.55
N SER A 264 -17.06 -12.42 13.01
CA SER A 264 -18.41 -12.85 13.36
C SER A 264 -18.91 -12.22 14.67
N PHE A 265 -17.99 -11.79 15.54
CA PHE A 265 -18.27 -11.05 16.77
C PHE A 265 -17.08 -10.16 17.16
N GLY A 266 -17.33 -9.20 18.06
CA GLY A 266 -16.28 -8.32 18.59
C GLY A 266 -15.54 -7.52 17.52
N ASP A 267 -14.26 -7.24 17.79
CA ASP A 267 -13.37 -6.57 16.85
C ASP A 267 -11.93 -7.12 16.96
N ARG A 268 -10.99 -6.48 16.25
CA ARG A 268 -9.57 -6.89 16.18
C ARG A 268 -8.66 -6.05 17.08
N ARG A 269 -9.20 -5.20 17.95
CA ARG A 269 -8.45 -4.20 18.73
C ARG A 269 -7.59 -4.81 19.85
N CYS A 270 -7.79 -6.09 20.17
CA CYS A 270 -6.97 -6.81 21.15
C CYS A 270 -5.62 -7.30 20.59
N TYR A 271 -5.37 -7.17 19.29
CA TYR A 271 -4.09 -7.58 18.67
C TYR A 271 -3.62 -6.63 17.57
N GLN A 272 -4.54 -6.03 16.78
CA GLN A 272 -4.17 -4.91 15.91
C GLN A 272 -3.91 -3.66 16.74
N LEU A 273 -2.87 -2.90 16.39
CA LEU A 273 -2.46 -1.74 17.18
C LEU A 273 -3.56 -0.67 17.26
N PRO A 274 -3.77 0.00 18.40
CA PRO A 274 -4.69 1.13 18.46
C PRO A 274 -4.13 2.31 17.65
N PRO A 275 -4.96 3.13 16.97
CA PRO A 275 -4.48 4.24 16.13
C PRO A 275 -3.52 5.22 16.82
N GLY A 276 -3.77 5.55 18.09
CA GLY A 276 -2.86 6.41 18.90
C GLY A 276 -1.61 5.69 19.43
N GLY A 277 -1.40 4.43 19.07
CA GLY A 277 -0.43 3.51 19.66
C GLY A 277 1.00 3.60 19.11
N ARG A 278 1.55 4.81 18.88
CA ARG A 278 2.91 4.99 18.31
C ARG A 278 3.98 4.22 19.08
N GLY A 279 3.96 4.25 20.41
CA GLY A 279 4.92 3.52 21.24
C GLY A 279 4.87 1.99 21.06
N LEU A 280 3.67 1.43 20.88
CA LEU A 280 3.49 0.00 20.59
C LEU A 280 4.00 -0.35 19.20
N ALA A 281 3.74 0.50 18.19
CA ALA A 281 4.26 0.29 16.84
C ALA A 281 5.79 0.23 16.81
N ARG A 282 6.45 1.19 17.47
CA ARG A 282 7.92 1.21 17.59
C ARG A 282 8.47 -0.06 18.26
N ARG A 283 7.82 -0.55 19.32
CA ARG A 283 8.20 -1.80 20.00
C ARG A 283 7.98 -3.03 19.12
N ALA A 284 6.87 -3.09 18.39
CA ALA A 284 6.55 -4.20 17.51
C ALA A 284 7.50 -4.27 16.31
N ILE A 285 7.90 -3.13 15.74
CA ILE A 285 8.93 -3.03 14.70
C ILE A 285 10.25 -3.62 15.20
N GLN A 286 10.76 -3.13 16.34
CA GLN A 286 12.01 -3.64 16.92
C GLN A 286 11.93 -5.13 17.27
N ARG A 287 10.79 -5.59 17.82
CA ARG A 287 10.56 -7.01 18.08
C ARG A 287 10.72 -7.82 16.81
N ASP A 288 9.98 -7.49 15.77
CA ASP A 288 9.95 -8.28 14.53
C ASP A 288 11.29 -8.28 13.81
N MET A 289 12.03 -7.17 13.84
CA MET A 289 13.42 -7.11 13.37
C MET A 289 14.30 -8.12 14.13
N ASN A 290 14.22 -8.13 15.46
CA ASN A 290 15.00 -9.02 16.31
C ASN A 290 14.56 -10.49 16.19
N GLU A 291 13.34 -10.74 15.73
CA GLU A 291 12.80 -12.07 15.48
C GLU A 291 13.11 -12.62 14.07
N GLY A 292 13.78 -11.82 13.22
CA GLY A 292 14.28 -12.25 11.91
C GLY A 292 13.42 -11.86 10.71
N ALA A 293 12.58 -10.83 10.84
CA ALA A 293 11.92 -10.21 9.69
C ALA A 293 12.96 -9.59 8.74
N ASP A 294 12.82 -9.87 7.45
CA ASP A 294 13.69 -9.33 6.41
C ASP A 294 13.15 -8.00 5.86
N ILE A 295 11.83 -7.77 6.00
CA ILE A 295 11.14 -6.53 5.63
C ILE A 295 10.13 -6.17 6.72
N ILE A 296 10.08 -4.88 7.06
CA ILE A 296 9.10 -4.32 8.00
C ILE A 296 7.99 -3.61 7.21
N MET A 297 6.74 -3.94 7.48
CA MET A 297 5.58 -3.32 6.83
C MET A 297 4.72 -2.51 7.81
N VAL A 298 4.30 -1.32 7.36
CA VAL A 298 3.29 -0.49 8.02
C VAL A 298 1.96 -0.57 7.25
N LYS A 299 0.85 -0.71 7.99
CA LYS A 299 -0.51 -0.82 7.44
C LYS A 299 -1.54 -0.20 8.39
N PRO A 300 -2.43 0.71 7.95
CA PRO A 300 -2.50 1.40 6.65
C PRO A 300 -1.29 2.30 6.33
N ALA A 301 -1.26 2.93 5.16
CA ALA A 301 -0.10 3.72 4.72
C ALA A 301 -0.29 5.23 4.92
N SER A 302 -1.19 5.87 4.17
CA SER A 302 -1.35 7.32 4.12
C SER A 302 -1.73 7.93 5.47
N SER A 303 -2.53 7.23 6.28
CA SER A 303 -2.88 7.69 7.64
C SER A 303 -1.79 7.46 8.69
N TYR A 304 -0.68 6.81 8.33
CA TYR A 304 0.39 6.40 9.26
C TYR A 304 1.79 6.65 8.67
N LEU A 305 1.94 7.72 7.88
CA LEU A 305 3.22 8.13 7.28
C LEU A 305 4.27 8.44 8.36
N ASP A 306 3.85 8.93 9.53
CA ASP A 306 4.71 9.12 10.69
C ASP A 306 5.27 7.79 11.23
N ILE A 307 4.47 6.72 11.19
CA ILE A 307 4.92 5.38 11.58
C ILE A 307 5.82 4.75 10.52
N ILE A 308 5.61 5.03 9.23
CA ILE A 308 6.56 4.64 8.17
C ILE A 308 7.91 5.31 8.38
N ARG A 309 7.92 6.59 8.79
CA ARG A 309 9.14 7.28 9.18
C ARG A 309 9.81 6.65 10.40
N ASP A 310 9.06 6.40 11.48
CA ASP A 310 9.58 5.68 12.65
C ASP A 310 10.17 4.31 12.26
N ALA A 311 9.51 3.57 11.37
CA ALA A 311 9.99 2.28 10.88
C ALA A 311 11.30 2.43 10.12
N LYS A 312 11.43 3.44 9.25
CA LYS A 312 12.68 3.68 8.52
C LYS A 312 13.82 4.09 9.44
N ASP A 313 13.55 4.87 10.48
CA ASP A 313 14.58 5.31 11.44
C ASP A 313 15.02 4.16 12.36
N LEU A 314 14.09 3.28 12.77
CA LEU A 314 14.39 2.11 13.61
C LEU A 314 15.03 0.96 12.82
N ALA A 315 14.57 0.74 11.59
CA ALA A 315 14.96 -0.36 10.72
C ALA A 315 15.77 0.16 9.52
N GLN A 316 16.75 1.02 9.77
CA GLN A 316 17.48 1.74 8.72
C GLN A 316 18.11 0.83 7.66
N ASP A 317 18.54 -0.36 8.06
CA ASP A 317 19.22 -1.36 7.23
C ASP A 317 18.25 -2.37 6.59
N LEU A 318 16.96 -2.31 6.93
CA LEU A 318 15.93 -3.16 6.32
C LEU A 318 15.09 -2.36 5.31
N PRO A 319 14.59 -3.02 4.25
CA PRO A 319 13.52 -2.44 3.45
C PRO A 319 12.28 -2.22 4.30
N VAL A 320 11.62 -1.07 4.08
CA VAL A 320 10.32 -0.76 4.66
C VAL A 320 9.27 -0.85 3.56
N ALA A 321 8.24 -1.65 3.80
CA ALA A 321 7.06 -1.73 2.96
C ALA A 321 5.91 -0.92 3.58
N ALA A 322 5.02 -0.43 2.73
CA ALA A 322 3.78 0.20 3.16
C ALA A 322 2.61 -0.35 2.34
N TYR A 323 1.49 -0.60 3.01
CA TYR A 323 0.28 -1.07 2.33
C TYR A 323 -0.72 0.08 2.22
N GLN A 324 -0.91 0.60 1.00
CA GLN A 324 -2.02 1.49 0.67
C GLN A 324 -3.32 0.67 0.59
N VAL A 325 -4.07 0.67 1.68
CA VAL A 325 -5.13 -0.31 1.90
C VAL A 325 -6.38 -0.01 1.08
N SER A 326 -7.30 -0.98 1.12
CA SER A 326 -8.54 -0.97 0.36
C SER A 326 -9.38 0.29 0.57
N GLY A 327 -9.48 0.78 1.81
CA GLY A 327 -10.22 2.01 2.12
C GLY A 327 -9.52 3.28 1.64
N GLU A 328 -8.18 3.32 1.66
CA GLU A 328 -7.41 4.46 1.13
C GLU A 328 -7.57 4.55 -0.39
N PHE A 329 -7.46 3.42 -1.08
CA PHE A 329 -7.70 3.31 -2.51
C PHE A 329 -9.13 3.72 -2.89
N ALA A 330 -10.14 3.14 -2.23
CA ALA A 330 -11.54 3.45 -2.50
C ALA A 330 -11.89 4.92 -2.20
N MET A 331 -11.30 5.50 -1.16
CA MET A 331 -11.46 6.92 -0.82
C MET A 331 -10.86 7.84 -1.89
N ILE A 332 -9.69 7.51 -2.43
CA ILE A 332 -9.10 8.26 -3.55
C ILE A 332 -10.00 8.17 -4.79
N HIS A 333 -10.48 6.97 -5.15
CA HIS A 333 -11.44 6.82 -6.25
C HIS A 333 -12.73 7.62 -6.03
N ALA A 334 -13.27 7.63 -4.82
CA ALA A 334 -14.48 8.38 -4.49
C ALA A 334 -14.25 9.90 -4.60
N GLY A 335 -13.13 10.41 -4.08
CA GLY A 335 -12.77 11.83 -4.18
C GLY A 335 -12.57 12.28 -5.63
N ALA A 336 -11.91 11.47 -6.46
CA ALA A 336 -11.75 11.76 -7.88
C ALA A 336 -13.10 11.75 -8.62
N LYS A 337 -13.96 10.76 -8.35
CA LYS A 337 -15.30 10.69 -8.93
C LYS A 337 -16.18 11.90 -8.53
N ALA A 338 -15.99 12.42 -7.33
CA ALA A 338 -16.69 13.61 -6.84
C ALA A 338 -16.10 14.93 -7.38
N GLY A 339 -15.03 14.88 -8.18
CA GLY A 339 -14.38 16.07 -8.74
C GLY A 339 -13.49 16.84 -7.77
N VAL A 340 -13.10 16.24 -6.63
CA VAL A 340 -12.22 16.90 -5.64
C VAL A 340 -10.79 17.05 -6.19
N PHE A 341 -10.33 16.06 -6.96
CA PHE A 341 -9.00 16.03 -7.57
C PHE A 341 -8.97 15.10 -8.79
N ASP A 342 -7.90 15.18 -9.59
CA ASP A 342 -7.60 14.19 -10.62
C ASP A 342 -7.09 12.88 -10.00
N LEU A 343 -7.57 11.73 -10.52
CA LEU A 343 -7.24 10.41 -9.98
C LEU A 343 -5.74 10.10 -10.09
N LYS A 344 -5.15 10.38 -11.25
CA LYS A 344 -3.73 10.09 -11.51
C LYS A 344 -2.86 10.95 -10.61
N ALA A 345 -3.13 12.26 -10.54
CA ALA A 345 -2.39 13.18 -9.68
C ALA A 345 -2.41 12.74 -8.21
N MET A 346 -3.59 12.42 -7.66
CA MET A 346 -3.70 12.00 -6.26
C MET A 346 -3.08 10.61 -5.99
N ALA A 347 -3.14 9.69 -6.97
CA ALA A 347 -2.45 8.41 -6.85
C ALA A 347 -0.93 8.58 -6.75
N PHE A 348 -0.33 9.42 -7.61
CA PHE A 348 1.09 9.78 -7.50
C PHE A 348 1.39 10.49 -6.18
N GLU A 349 0.65 11.52 -5.80
CA GLU A 349 0.91 12.28 -4.56
C GLU A 349 0.85 11.39 -3.31
N SER A 350 -0.15 10.51 -3.21
CA SER A 350 -0.26 9.57 -2.08
C SER A 350 0.88 8.56 -2.04
N THR A 351 1.31 8.05 -3.19
CA THR A 351 2.40 7.07 -3.30
C THR A 351 3.76 7.71 -3.07
N GLU A 352 4.01 8.90 -3.62
CA GLU A 352 5.21 9.69 -3.33
C GLU A 352 5.28 10.10 -1.86
N GLY A 353 4.13 10.36 -1.21
CA GLY A 353 4.05 10.56 0.23
C GLY A 353 4.57 9.35 1.02
N ILE A 354 4.21 8.13 0.59
CA ILE A 354 4.70 6.87 1.17
C ILE A 354 6.22 6.72 1.00
N LEU A 355 6.73 7.03 -0.20
CA LEU A 355 8.17 6.98 -0.49
C LEU A 355 8.94 8.02 0.34
N ARG A 356 8.45 9.25 0.40
CA ARG A 356 9.00 10.34 1.22
C ARG A 356 9.01 9.97 2.70
N ALA A 357 8.03 9.22 3.18
CA ALA A 357 8.01 8.74 4.56
C ALA A 357 9.10 7.69 4.84
N GLY A 358 9.67 7.05 3.81
CA GLY A 358 10.83 6.15 3.94
C GLY A 358 10.62 4.76 3.33
N ALA A 359 9.40 4.42 2.92
CA ALA A 359 9.11 3.13 2.31
C ALA A 359 9.79 2.97 0.94
N GLY A 360 10.34 1.78 0.69
CA GLY A 360 10.92 1.39 -0.60
C GLY A 360 10.08 0.38 -1.36
N ILE A 361 8.98 -0.10 -0.76
CA ILE A 361 8.07 -1.10 -1.31
C ILE A 361 6.65 -0.65 -1.02
N VAL A 362 5.77 -0.69 -2.02
CA VAL A 362 4.37 -0.27 -1.91
C VAL A 362 3.46 -1.39 -2.36
N VAL A 363 2.64 -1.88 -1.42
CA VAL A 363 1.51 -2.75 -1.74
C VAL A 363 0.32 -1.84 -2.06
N SER A 364 -0.19 -1.89 -3.29
CA SER A 364 -1.28 -1.00 -3.73
C SER A 364 -2.20 -1.67 -4.74
N TYR A 365 -3.44 -1.19 -4.80
CA TYR A 365 -4.40 -1.57 -5.83
C TYR A 365 -4.28 -0.73 -7.11
N PHE A 366 -3.53 0.39 -7.07
CA PHE A 366 -3.20 1.23 -8.24
C PHE A 366 -2.10 0.65 -9.13
N VAL A 367 -1.61 -0.57 -8.86
CA VAL A 367 -0.49 -1.15 -9.61
C VAL A 367 -0.80 -1.25 -11.11
N PRO A 368 -1.98 -1.73 -11.57
CA PRO A 368 -2.31 -1.72 -12.98
C PRO A 368 -2.14 -0.33 -13.63
N GLU A 369 -2.60 0.72 -12.96
CA GLU A 369 -2.48 2.11 -13.41
C GLU A 369 -1.03 2.61 -13.42
N PHE A 370 -0.25 2.35 -12.35
CA PHE A 370 1.15 2.75 -12.29
C PHE A 370 2.03 2.06 -13.33
N LEU A 371 1.71 0.82 -13.70
CA LEU A 371 2.43 0.13 -14.76
C LEU A 371 2.26 0.79 -16.13
N ASP A 372 1.19 1.57 -16.33
CA ASP A 372 0.96 2.38 -17.53
C ASP A 372 1.47 3.82 -17.38
N TRP A 373 1.42 4.39 -16.17
CA TRP A 373 1.81 5.78 -15.93
C TRP A 373 3.33 5.99 -15.78
N LEU A 374 4.05 4.95 -15.36
CA LEU A 374 5.52 4.88 -15.31
C LEU A 374 6.05 4.23 -16.59
#